data_AF-A0AAD6E9B7-F1
#
_entry.id   AF-A0AAD6E9B7-F1
#
_cell.length_a   1.000
_cell.length_b   1.000
_cell.length_c   1.000
_cell.angle_alpha   90.00
_cell.angle_beta   90.00
_cell.angle_gamma   90.00
#
_symmetry.space_group_name_H-M   'P 1'
#
loop_
_entity.id
_entity.type
_entity.pdbx_description
1 polymer ?
#
loop_
_entity_poly.entity_id
_entity_poly.type
_entity_poly.pdbx_seq_one_letter_code
_entity_poly.pdbx_strand_id
1 'polypeptide(L)'
;MWLSEEPNHAAARNKLKQMEKKCLDDKKRFLAESKAIFDREAYLMEQLQRAENRMAKDGVDASLDLINVLENSLDIHWYKIRQNWRELSDLLDRYTD
;
A
#
# COMPACT_ATOMS: atom_id res chain seq x y z
N MET A 1 -21.83 -8.12 50.35
CA MET A 1 -22.13 -7.85 48.93
C MET A 1 -20.80 -7.75 48.20
N TRP A 2 -20.25 -8.88 47.75
CA TRP A 2 -19.00 -8.92 46.99
C TRP A 2 -19.41 -9.17 45.55
N LEU A 3 -19.35 -8.12 44.72
CA LEU A 3 -19.54 -8.23 43.28
C LEU A 3 -18.34 -9.01 42.75
N SER A 4 -18.54 -10.31 42.53
CA SER A 4 -17.64 -11.12 41.72
C SER A 4 -17.72 -10.55 40.31
N GLU A 5 -16.77 -9.70 39.92
CA GLU A 5 -16.57 -9.37 38.53
C GLU A 5 -16.29 -10.69 37.80
N GLU A 6 -17.29 -11.16 37.05
CA GLU A 6 -17.22 -12.44 36.37
C GLU A 6 -15.95 -12.51 35.51
N PRO A 7 -15.17 -13.61 35.58
CA PRO A 7 -13.93 -13.76 34.82
C PRO A 7 -14.12 -13.60 33.30
N ASN A 8 -15.34 -13.78 32.80
CA ASN A 8 -15.74 -13.51 31.41
C ASN A 8 -15.62 -12.04 31.02
N HIS A 9 -15.88 -11.09 31.92
CA HIS A 9 -15.80 -9.66 31.63
C HIS A 9 -14.36 -9.18 31.49
N ALA A 10 -13.44 -9.71 32.31
CA ALA A 10 -12.01 -9.40 32.21
C ALA A 10 -11.40 -9.99 30.93
N ALA A 11 -11.78 -11.21 30.56
CA ALA A 11 -11.34 -11.85 29.31
C ALA A 11 -11.85 -11.11 28.06
N ALA A 12 -13.12 -10.70 28.06
CA ALA A 12 -13.71 -9.91 26.98
C ALA A 12 -13.01 -8.55 26.81
N ARG A 13 -12.74 -7.84 27.91
CA ARG A 13 -12.03 -6.56 27.90
C ARG A 13 -10.58 -6.70 27.41
N ASN A 14 -9.90 -7.80 27.75
CA ASN A 14 -8.56 -8.09 27.24
C ASN A 14 -8.56 -8.43 25.74
N LYS A 15 -9.55 -9.19 25.24
CA LYS A 15 -9.71 -9.44 23.80
C LYS A 15 -9.95 -8.15 23.02
N LEU A 16 -10.79 -7.26 23.53
CA LEU A 16 -11.05 -5.96 22.91
C LEU A 16 -9.76 -5.15 22.76
N LYS A 17 -8.98 -5.02 23.83
CA LYS A 17 -7.68 -4.31 23.80
C LYS A 17 -6.69 -4.93 22.82
N GLN A 18 -6.67 -6.26 22.69
CA GLN A 18 -5.81 -6.94 21.71
C GLN A 18 -6.26 -6.66 20.28
N MET A 19 -7.58 -6.63 20.02
CA MET A 19 -8.13 -6.28 18.71
C MET A 19 -7.81 -4.83 18.34
N GLU A 20 -8.01 -3.89 19.26
CA GLU A 20 -7.67 -2.47 19.05
C GLU A 20 -6.19 -2.28 18.73
N LYS A 21 -5.32 -2.95 19.49
CA LYS A 21 -3.87 -2.91 19.24
C LYS A 21 -3.52 -3.48 17.87
N LYS A 22 -4.08 -4.64 17.51
CA LYS A 22 -3.85 -5.26 16.20
C LYS A 22 -4.32 -4.36 15.07
N CYS A 23 -5.49 -3.72 15.21
CA CYS A 23 -6.01 -2.77 14.23
C CYS A 23 -5.05 -1.58 14.03
N LEU A 24 -4.50 -1.03 15.11
CA LEU A 24 -3.52 0.06 15.03
C LEU A 24 -2.21 -0.37 14.37
N ASP A 25 -1.72 -1.57 14.69
CA ASP A 25 -0.50 -2.12 14.12
C ASP A 25 -0.67 -2.41 12.62
N ASP A 26 -1.81 -3.00 12.23
CA ASP A 26 -2.18 -3.22 10.82
C ASP A 26 -2.26 -1.89 10.08
N LYS A 27 -2.92 -0.86 10.64
CA LYS A 27 -3.00 0.48 10.04
C LYS A 27 -1.61 1.10 9.81
N LYS A 28 -0.69 0.96 10.77
CA LYS A 28 0.70 1.45 10.61
C LYS A 28 1.44 0.71 9.49
N ARG A 29 1.31 -0.62 9.43
CA ARG A 29 1.92 -1.42 8.36
C ARG A 29 1.40 -0.97 7.00
N PHE A 30 0.08 -0.83 6.86
CA PHE A 30 -0.55 -0.40 5.61
C PHE A 30 -0.09 0.99 5.14
N LEU A 31 0.04 1.95 6.06
CA LEU A 31 0.58 3.27 5.73
C LEU A 31 2.01 3.19 5.19
N ALA A 32 2.86 2.35 5.81
CA ALA A 32 4.24 2.17 5.38
C ALA A 32 4.32 1.51 3.98
N GLU A 33 3.52 0.47 3.74
CA GLU A 33 3.44 -0.22 2.45
C GLU A 33 2.95 0.72 1.35
N SER A 34 1.90 1.51 1.63
CA SER A 34 1.37 2.49 0.68
C SER A 34 2.42 3.54 0.31
N LYS A 35 3.13 4.08 1.31
CA LYS A 35 4.21 5.04 1.08
C LYS A 35 5.32 4.46 0.20
N ALA A 36 5.76 3.23 0.48
CA ALA A 36 6.81 2.57 -0.31
C ALA A 36 6.42 2.40 -1.78
N ILE A 37 5.13 2.18 -2.05
CA ILE A 37 4.61 2.08 -3.41
C ILE A 37 4.62 3.44 -4.12
N PHE A 38 4.13 4.50 -3.47
CA PHE A 38 4.17 5.86 -4.03
C PHE A 38 5.60 6.34 -4.29
N ASP A 39 6.52 6.09 -3.35
CA ASP A 39 7.94 6.45 -3.51
C ASP A 39 8.55 5.75 -4.74
N ARG A 40 8.17 4.50 -4.99
CA ARG A 40 8.64 3.73 -6.15
C ARG A 40 8.01 4.18 -7.46
N GLU A 41 6.75 4.58 -7.44
CA GLU A 41 6.06 5.15 -8.59
C GLU A 41 6.72 6.46 -9.03
N ALA A 42 7.00 7.35 -8.07
CA ALA A 42 7.72 8.60 -8.33
C ALA A 42 9.09 8.35 -8.97
N TYR A 43 9.84 7.36 -8.45
CA TYR A 43 11.12 6.96 -9.04
C TYR A 43 10.99 6.48 -10.50
N LEU A 44 9.99 5.66 -10.81
CA LEU A 44 9.79 5.17 -12.18
C LEU A 44 9.40 6.28 -13.15
N MET A 45 8.55 7.22 -12.72
CA MET A 45 8.20 8.40 -13.51
C MET A 45 9.43 9.26 -13.81
N GLU A 46 10.32 9.48 -12.83
CA GLU A 46 11.58 10.19 -13.07
C GLU A 46 12.47 9.50 -14.11
N GLN A 47 12.53 8.16 -14.08
CA GLN A 47 13.37 7.40 -15.02
C GLN A 47 12.80 7.42 -16.44
N LEU A 48 11.48 7.37 -16.59
CA LEU A 48 10.83 7.58 -17.89
C LEU A 48 11.12 8.95 -18.45
N GLN A 49 10.95 10.00 -17.65
CA GLN A 49 11.24 11.36 -18.09
C GLN A 49 12.71 11.52 -18.52
N ARG A 50 13.64 10.87 -17.83
CA ARG A 50 15.06 10.86 -18.22
C ARG A 50 15.31 10.09 -19.52
N ALA A 51 14.62 8.98 -19.73
CA ALA A 51 14.68 8.22 -20.97
C ALA A 51 14.17 9.07 -22.14
N GLU A 52 12.99 9.68 -22.02
CA GLU A 52 12.41 10.62 -23.00
C GLU A 52 13.36 11.76 -23.35
N ASN A 53 13.98 12.38 -22.34
CA ASN A 53 14.96 13.45 -22.53
C ASN A 53 16.22 12.99 -23.29
N ARG A 54 16.61 11.71 -23.17
CA ARG A 54 17.72 11.13 -23.94
C ARG A 54 17.32 10.84 -25.39
N MET A 55 16.10 10.39 -25.66
CA MET A 55 15.60 10.26 -27.04
C MET A 55 15.60 11.56 -27.79
N ALA A 56 15.15 12.63 -27.13
CA ALA A 56 15.16 13.96 -27.70
C ALA A 56 16.58 14.44 -28.06
N LYS A 57 17.63 13.86 -27.47
CA LYS A 57 19.04 14.22 -27.70
C LYS A 57 19.81 13.28 -28.62
N ASP A 58 19.68 11.95 -28.46
CA ASP A 58 20.65 10.98 -29.00
C ASP A 58 20.05 10.01 -30.05
N GLY A 59 18.77 10.15 -30.40
CA GLY A 59 18.09 9.29 -31.38
C GLY A 59 17.31 8.12 -30.77
N VAL A 60 16.44 7.53 -31.61
CA VAL A 60 15.17 6.90 -31.19
C VAL A 60 15.27 5.41 -30.81
N ASP A 61 16.20 4.64 -31.38
CA ASP A 61 16.15 3.17 -31.34
C ASP A 61 16.37 2.54 -29.96
N ALA A 62 17.46 2.85 -29.25
CA ALA A 62 17.76 2.21 -27.95
C ALA A 62 16.82 2.63 -26.81
N SER A 63 16.06 3.70 -27.03
CA SER A 63 15.27 4.33 -25.98
C SER A 63 13.78 4.03 -26.09
N LEU A 64 13.28 3.64 -27.27
CA LEU A 64 11.93 3.11 -27.47
C LEU A 64 11.71 1.79 -26.72
N ASP A 65 12.68 0.87 -26.79
CA ASP A 65 12.64 -0.38 -26.02
C ASP A 65 12.65 -0.11 -24.51
N LEU A 66 13.43 0.88 -24.07
CA LEU A 66 13.47 1.29 -22.66
C LEU A 66 12.13 1.91 -22.21
N ILE A 67 11.50 2.76 -23.03
CA ILE A 67 10.15 3.27 -22.72
C ILE A 67 9.17 2.12 -22.60
N ASN A 68 9.09 1.23 -23.58
CA ASN A 68 8.12 0.13 -23.59
C ASN A 68 8.28 -0.78 -22.35
N VAL A 69 9.51 -1.02 -21.90
CA VAL A 69 9.77 -1.77 -20.66
C VAL A 69 9.32 -1.00 -19.42
N LEU A 70 9.58 0.31 -19.37
CA LEU A 70 9.21 1.16 -18.24
C LEU A 70 7.70 1.40 -18.16
N GLU A 71 7.02 1.60 -19.29
CA GLU A 71 5.56 1.73 -19.39
C GLU A 71 4.86 0.44 -18.94
N ASN A 72 5.29 -0.72 -19.44
CA ASN A 72 4.77 -2.00 -18.95
C ASN A 72 5.01 -2.19 -17.44
N SER A 73 6.17 -1.77 -16.94
CA SER A 73 6.45 -1.82 -15.50
C SER A 73 5.54 -0.88 -14.70
N LEU A 74 5.22 0.30 -15.23
CA LEU A 74 4.29 1.23 -14.61
C LEU A 74 2.88 0.65 -14.59
N ASP A 75 2.40 0.07 -15.68
CA ASP A 75 1.07 -0.53 -15.76
C ASP A 75 0.90 -1.67 -14.74
N ILE A 76 1.92 -2.52 -14.59
CA ILE A 76 1.94 -3.59 -13.58
C ILE A 76 1.91 -3.00 -12.16
N HIS A 77 2.63 -1.92 -11.91
CA HIS A 77 2.63 -1.26 -10.59
C HIS A 77 1.30 -0.56 -10.31
N TRP A 78 0.72 0.12 -11.29
CA TRP A 78 -0.61 0.73 -11.21
C TRP A 78 -1.71 -0.29 -10.95
N TYR A 79 -1.59 -1.48 -11.55
CA TYR A 79 -2.50 -2.58 -11.25
C TYR A 79 -2.38 -3.03 -9.78
N LYS A 80 -1.15 -3.21 -9.28
CA LYS A 80 -0.92 -3.57 -7.87
C LYS A 80 -1.40 -2.49 -6.89
N ILE A 81 -1.19 -1.22 -7.20
CA ILE A 81 -1.72 -0.09 -6.42
C ILE A 81 -3.25 -0.19 -6.32
N ARG A 82 -3.94 -0.42 -7.44
CA ARG A 82 -5.39 -0.56 -7.46
C ARG A 82 -5.89 -1.77 -6.68
N GLN A 83 -5.17 -2.89 -6.73
CA GLN A 83 -5.50 -4.07 -5.94
C GLN A 83 -5.34 -3.81 -4.44
N ASN A 84 -4.20 -3.24 -4.03
CA ASN A 84 -3.96 -2.88 -2.63
C ASN A 84 -5.01 -1.88 -2.12
N TRP A 85 -5.40 -0.90 -2.94
CA TRP A 85 -6.46 0.05 -2.59
C TRP A 85 -7.81 -0.65 -2.35
N ARG A 86 -8.19 -1.62 -3.18
CA ARG A 86 -9.43 -2.40 -2.97
C ARG A 86 -9.37 -3.22 -1.68
N GLU A 87 -8.27 -3.93 -1.43
CA GLU A 87 -8.11 -4.70 -0.19
C GLU A 87 -8.16 -3.79 1.04
N LEU A 88 -7.61 -2.57 0.94
CA LEU A 88 -7.68 -1.56 1.99
C LEU A 88 -9.11 -1.08 2.25
N SER A 89 -9.88 -0.77 1.20
CA SER A 89 -11.28 -0.39 1.33
C SER A 89 -12.12 -1.51 1.94
N ASP A 90 -11.96 -2.75 1.46
CA ASP A 90 -12.71 -3.90 1.97
C ASP A 90 -12.36 -4.25 3.43
N LEU A 91 -11.13 -3.98 3.86
CA LEU A 91 -10.72 -4.14 5.26
C LEU A 91 -11.32 -3.03 6.13
N LEU A 92 -11.29 -1.78 5.66
CA LEU A 92 -11.90 -0.65 6.36
C LEU A 92 -13.39 -0.91 6.60
N ASP A 93 -14.14 -1.25 5.55
CA ASP A 93 -15.59 -1.52 5.66
C ASP A 93 -15.89 -2.60 6.71
N ARG A 94 -15.10 -3.68 6.73
CA ARG A 94 -15.25 -4.79 7.70
C ARG A 94 -14.93 -4.43 9.14
N TYR A 95 -14.18 -3.35 9.39
CA TYR A 95 -13.86 -2.89 10.75
C TYR A 95 -14.71 -1.69 11.19
N THR A 96 -15.50 -1.10 10.29
CA THR A 96 -16.43 -0.01 10.61
C THR A 96 -17.89 -0.44 10.78
N ASP A 97 -18.23 -1.68 10.42
CA ASP A 97 -19.48 -2.37 10.81
C ASP A 97 -19.35 -3.05 12.18
#